data_AF-A0A699R9B2-F1
#
_entry.id   AF-A0A699R9B2-F1
#
_cell.length_a   1.000
_cell.length_b   1.000
_cell.length_c   1.000
_cell.angle_alpha   90.00
_cell.angle_beta   90.00
_cell.angle_gamma   90.00
#
_symmetry.space_group_name_H-M   'P 1'
#
loop_
_entity.id
_entity.type
_entity.pdbx_description
1 polymer ?
#
loop_
_entity_poly.entity_id
_entity_poly.type
_entity_poly.pdbx_seq_one_letter_code
_entity_poly.pdbx_strand_id
1 'polypeptide(L)' 'VQKELNKRQRQWLELLSEYDCDIHYHTGKANVVADALSRKKREPPLRVRALERTRTAIKSSSLGNDH' A
#
# COMPACT_ATOMS: atom_id res chain seq x y z
N VAL A 1 33.14 -1.01 5.97
CA VAL A 1 32.37 -2.11 5.33
C VAL A 1 31.23 -1.48 4.54
N GLN A 2 31.40 -1.26 3.23
CA GLN A 2 30.27 -0.93 2.37
C GLN A 2 29.38 -2.17 2.30
N LYS A 3 28.19 -2.09 2.92
CA LYS A 3 27.19 -3.16 2.80
C LYS A 3 26.81 -3.24 1.32
N GLU A 4 26.97 -4.41 0.72
CA GLU A 4 26.42 -4.66 -0.61
C GLU A 4 24.92 -4.35 -0.60
N LEU A 5 24.51 -3.51 -1.55
CA LEU A 5 23.12 -3.18 -1.76
C LEU A 5 22.38 -4.41 -2.28
N ASN A 6 21.18 -4.65 -1.75
CA ASN A 6 20.33 -5.72 -2.27
C ASN A 6 19.85 -5.38 -3.69
N LYS A 7 19.37 -6.38 -4.43
CA LYS A 7 18.91 -6.20 -5.83
C LYS A 7 17.89 -5.07 -5.99
N ARG A 8 16.98 -4.92 -5.03
CA ARG A 8 15.95 -3.87 -5.04
C ARG A 8 16.58 -2.49 -4.93
N GLN A 9 17.53 -2.30 -4.00
CA GLN A 9 18.24 -1.03 -3.81
C GLN A 9 19.04 -0.63 -5.05
N ARG A 10 19.69 -1.58 -5.73
CA ARG A 10 20.41 -1.29 -6.99
C ARG A 10 19.46 -0.80 -8.09
N GLN A 11 18.33 -1.49 -8.28
CA GLN A 11 17.31 -1.08 -9.25
C GLN A 11 16.75 0.33 -8.95
N TRP A 12 16.54 0.67 -7.67
CA TRP A 12 16.12 2.01 -7.29
C TRP A 12 17.19 3.07 -7.59
N LEU A 13 18.48 2.76 -7.39
CA LEU A 13 19.55 3.70 -7.72
C LEU A 13 19.71 3.91 -9.22
N GLU A 14 19.60 2.85 -10.02
CA GLU A 14 19.59 2.95 -11.49
C GLU A 14 18.47 3.88 -11.94
N LEU A 15 17.24 3.65 -11.45
CA LEU A 15 16.10 4.50 -11.78
C LEU A 15 16.31 5.96 -11.35
N LEU A 16 16.82 6.19 -10.14
CA LEU A 16 17.06 7.55 -9.64
C LEU A 16 18.17 8.27 -10.42
N SER A 17 19.16 7.54 -10.96
CA SER A 17 20.24 8.13 -11.77
C SER A 17 19.75 8.73 -13.09
N GLU A 18 18.56 8.33 -13.55
CA GLU A 18 17.91 8.91 -14.74
C GLU A 18 17.29 10.29 -14.48
N TYR A 19 17.13 10.66 -13.20
CA TYR A 19 16.54 11.93 -12.78
C TYR A 19 17.57 12.79 -12.05
N ASP A 20 17.63 14.08 -12.38
CA ASP A 20 18.41 15.05 -11.61
C ASP A 20 17.69 15.36 -10.29
N CYS A 21 17.88 14.51 -9.29
CA CYS A 21 17.19 14.59 -8.00
C CYS A 21 18.10 14.27 -6.82
N ASP A 22 17.99 15.11 -5.78
CA ASP A 22 18.70 14.93 -4.52
C ASP A 22 17.83 14.23 -3.48
N ILE A 23 18.40 13.23 -2.79
CA ILE A 23 17.70 12.49 -1.74
C ILE A 23 17.91 13.22 -0.39
N HIS A 24 16.89 13.95 0.04
CA HIS A 24 16.89 14.63 1.35
C HIS A 24 16.07 13.87 2.40
N TYR A 25 16.65 13.68 3.58
CA TYR A 25 15.91 13.14 4.72
C TYR A 25 15.02 14.21 5.35
N HIS A 26 13.73 13.92 5.43
CA HIS A 26 12.75 14.80 6.05
C HIS A 26 12.21 14.13 7.32
N THR A 27 12.22 14.87 8.44
CA THR A 27 11.62 14.39 9.69
C THR A 27 10.10 14.30 9.56
N GLY A 28 9.46 13.42 10.36
CA GLY A 28 8.06 13.03 10.18
C GLY A 28 7.03 14.18 10.11
N LYS A 29 7.33 15.36 10.67
CA LYS A 29 6.48 16.57 10.57
C LYS A 29 6.38 17.14 9.14
N ALA A 30 7.40 16.95 8.31
CA ALA A 30 7.37 17.35 6.90
C ALA A 30 6.75 16.26 6.00
N ASN A 31 6.58 15.03 6.51
CA ASN A 31 6.06 13.90 5.75
C ASN A 31 4.53 13.80 5.74
N VAL A 32 3.82 14.82 6.28
CA VAL A 32 2.36 14.78 6.50
C VAL A 32 1.59 14.54 5.20
N VAL A 33 2.01 15.16 4.10
CA VAL A 33 1.36 14.99 2.78
C VAL A 33 1.53 13.56 2.27
N ALA A 34 2.75 13.04 2.29
CA ALA A 34 3.03 11.68 1.82
C ALA A 34 2.35 10.62 2.72
N ASP A 35 2.31 10.84 4.04
CA ASP A 35 1.60 9.96 4.98
C ASP A 35 0.08 9.97 4.73
N ALA A 36 -0.51 11.15 4.53
CA ALA A 36 -1.92 11.28 4.17
C ALA A 36 -2.25 10.57 2.85
N LEU A 37 -1.39 10.69 1.83
CA LEU A 37 -1.56 10.00 0.55
C LEU A 37 -1.40 8.48 0.66
N SER A 38 -0.48 8.01 1.50
CA SER A 38 -0.25 6.58 1.74
C SER A 38 -1.43 5.93 2.46
N ARG A 39 -2.06 6.66 3.38
CA ARG A 39 -3.26 6.22 4.12
C ARG A 39 -4.54 6.27 3.28
N LYS A 40 -4.53 6.96 2.13
CA LYS A 40 -5.69 7.00 1.26
C LYS A 40 -6.03 5.58 0.82
N LYS A 41 -7.17 5.07 1.29
CA LYS A 41 -7.65 3.73 0.92
C LYS A 41 -7.69 3.64 -0.59
N ARG A 42 -6.87 2.75 -1.15
CA ARG A 42 -7.03 2.33 -2.54
C ARG A 42 -8.37 1.63 -2.61
N GLU A 43 -9.20 2.06 -3.56
CA GLU A 43 -10.45 1.38 -3.81
C GLU A 43 -10.15 -0.11 -4.05
N PRO A 44 -10.77 -1.03 -3.28
CA PRO A 44 -10.50 -2.45 -3.45
C PRO A 44 -10.81 -2.83 -4.90
N PRO A 45 -9.97 -3.68 -5.52
CA PRO A 45 -10.28 -4.21 -6.85
C PRO A 45 -11.71 -4.76 -6.88
N LEU A 46 -12.40 -4.61 -8.02
CA LEU A 46 -13.80 -5.03 -8.16
C LEU A 46 -14.07 -6.47 -7.67
N ARG A 47 -13.10 -7.37 -7.86
CA ARG A 47 -13.13 -8.75 -7.36
C ARG A 47 -13.21 -8.85 -5.83
N VAL A 48 -12.52 -7.99 -5.10
CA VAL A 48 -12.53 -7.95 -3.63
C VAL A 48 -13.89 -7.43 -3.15
N ARG A 49 -14.43 -6.38 -3.80
CA ARG A 49 -15.77 -5.87 -3.48
C ARG A 49 -16.87 -6.89 -3.75
N ALA A 50 -16.77 -7.65 -4.85
CA ALA A 50 -17.73 -8.71 -5.16
C ALA A 50 -17.66 -9.83 -4.11
N LEU A 51 -16.45 -10.24 -3.71
CA LEU A 51 -16.24 -11.25 -2.66
C LEU A 51 -16.75 -10.79 -1.29
N GLU A 52 -16.59 -9.51 -0.94
CA GLU A 52 -17.13 -8.96 0.30
C GLU A 52 -18.66 -9.00 0.30
N ARG A 53 -19.30 -8.62 -0.82
CA ARG A 53 -20.77 -8.69 -0.99
C ARG A 53 -21.30 -10.11 -0.87
N THR A 54 -20.65 -11.09 -1.48
CA THR A 54 -21.06 -12.50 -1.37
C THR A 54 -20.82 -13.03 0.03
N ARG A 55 -19.70 -12.68 0.67
CA ARG A 55 -19.41 -13.05 2.06
C ARG A 55 -20.45 -12.48 3.04
N THR A 56 -20.87 -11.22 2.84
CA THR A 56 -21.92 -10.62 3.67
C THR A 56 -23.27 -11.28 3.44
N ALA A 57 -23.63 -11.58 2.17
CA ALA A 57 -24.88 -12.26 1.83
C ALA A 57 -24.96 -13.67 2.43
N ILE A 58 -23.86 -14.44 2.36
CA ILE A 58 -23.77 -15.77 2.97
C ILE A 58 -23.88 -15.66 4.49
N LYS A 59 -23.21 -14.69 5.11
CA LYS A 59 -23.26 -14.49 6.56
C LYS A 59 -24.67 -14.12 7.05
N SER A 60 -25.41 -13.28 6.31
CA SER A 60 -26.79 -12.95 6.64
C SER A 60 -27.73 -14.15 6.51
N SER A 61 -27.50 -15.04 5.54
CA SER A 61 -28.29 -16.27 5.39
C SER A 61 -28.04 -17.29 6.51
N SER A 62 -26.83 -17.30 7.11
CA SER A 62 -26.51 -18.19 8.24
C SER A 62 -26.99 -17.69 9.60
N LEU A 63 -27.20 -16.39 9.80
CA LEU A 63 -27.65 -15.79 11.07
C LEU A 63 -29.17 -15.91 11.31
N GLY A 64 -29.92 -16.56 10.41
CA GLY A 64 -31.38 -16.66 10.45
C GLY A 64 -31.95 -17.97 11.00
N ASN A 65 -31.12 -18.90 11.46
CA ASN A 65 -31.55 -20.23 11.90
C ASN A 65 -31.23 -20.49 13.38
N ASP A 66 -31.57 -19.55 14.27
CA ASP A 66 -31.69 -19.83 15.69
C ASP A 66 -33.17 -19.60 16.07
N HIS A 67 -33.94 -20.69 16.10
CA HIS A 67 -35.26 -20.80 16.76
C HIS A 67 -35.19 -21.97 17.73
#